data_AF-A0A2P4Z9X5-F1
#
_entry.id   AF-A0A2P4Z9X5-F1
#
_cell.length_a   1.000
_cell.length_b   1.000
_cell.length_c   1.000
_cell.angle_alpha   90.00
_cell.angle_beta   90.00
_cell.angle_gamma   90.00
#
_symmetry.space_group_name_H-M   'P 1'
#
loop_
_entity.id
_entity.type
_entity.pdbx_description
1 polymer ?
#
loop_
_entity_poly.entity_id
_entity_poly.type
_entity_poly.pdbx_seq_one_letter_code
_entity_poly.pdbx_strand_id
1 'polypeptide(L)'
;MVKLGFKFNLDDEDLDPFDIYDAPETADQVSMSEMYEKWRALMNETWEALVGNALVRELILDELPTKWTSTYYTDAFHRFLNQLESATIHISGIPYTEWRINITDEHEEFLNWLGAGFFRHMDGLKHLHLRATDPLGLANECRPYKELPLSPENLPALQPLTLEECFVSPELIPFIKRHAQVLKSLRLNECFCGENLSWAEFFDQVHEAMPSLTELIYRHKAPFTREEEEDMWWAEEPALLRVRQRLEADPTLNLFRRGYLDADTGVLFFDDLGDALKLFDLGDDQRAYVRLMGLVNRNRAEAKVDYR
;
A
#
# COMPACT_ATOMS: atom_id res chain seq x y z
N MET A 1 -8.58 18.85 16.45
CA MET A 1 -7.90 18.23 15.30
C MET A 1 -8.88 18.23 14.16
N VAL A 2 -8.59 18.92 13.06
CA VAL A 2 -9.49 19.00 11.90
C VAL A 2 -9.13 17.84 10.96
N LYS A 3 -10.14 17.03 10.62
CA LYS A 3 -10.06 15.92 9.67
C LYS A 3 -10.80 16.31 8.40
N LEU A 4 -10.26 15.96 7.24
CA LEU A 4 -10.92 16.18 5.95
C LEU A 4 -10.83 14.92 5.08
N GLY A 5 -11.94 14.59 4.42
CA GLY A 5 -12.10 13.45 3.52
C GLY A 5 -12.79 13.87 2.23
N PHE A 6 -12.33 13.38 1.09
CA PHE A 6 -12.89 13.70 -0.23
C PHE A 6 -13.14 12.44 -1.05
N LYS A 7 -14.17 12.50 -1.89
CA LYS A 7 -14.46 11.57 -2.98
C LYS A 7 -14.61 12.37 -4.25
N PHE A 8 -13.88 12.01 -5.30
CA PHE A 8 -13.90 12.75 -6.57
C PHE A 8 -14.94 12.22 -7.57
N ASN A 9 -15.82 11.30 -7.14
CA ASN A 9 -16.96 10.77 -7.91
C ASN A 9 -16.59 10.47 -9.37
N LEU A 10 -15.58 9.62 -9.57
CA LEU A 10 -15.16 9.16 -10.90
C LEU A 10 -16.15 8.16 -11.53
N ASP A 11 -17.32 7.97 -10.92
CA ASP A 11 -18.37 7.02 -11.31
C ASP A 11 -19.22 7.49 -12.51
N ASP A 12 -18.66 8.33 -13.39
CA ASP A 12 -19.35 8.69 -14.65
C ASP A 12 -19.25 7.49 -15.60
N GLU A 13 -20.36 6.77 -15.79
CA GLU A 13 -20.44 5.55 -16.58
C GLU A 13 -20.02 5.73 -18.06
N ASP A 14 -19.92 6.98 -18.53
CA ASP A 14 -19.58 7.34 -19.91
C ASP A 14 -18.07 7.57 -20.15
N LEU A 15 -17.21 7.52 -19.11
CA LEU A 15 -15.78 7.75 -19.25
C LEU A 15 -15.02 6.43 -19.43
N ASP A 16 -14.35 6.24 -20.56
CA ASP A 16 -13.39 5.14 -20.74
C ASP A 16 -12.11 5.46 -19.93
N PRO A 17 -11.78 4.66 -18.91
CA PRO A 17 -10.55 4.73 -18.14
C PRO A 17 -9.28 4.72 -18.98
N PHE A 18 -9.26 3.99 -20.09
CA PHE A 18 -8.11 4.03 -20.98
C PHE A 18 -8.01 5.40 -21.63
N ASP A 19 -9.10 6.02 -22.09
CA ASP A 19 -9.03 7.40 -22.62
C ASP A 19 -8.53 8.41 -21.59
N ILE A 20 -8.76 8.17 -20.28
CA ILE A 20 -8.26 9.03 -19.20
C ILE A 20 -6.79 8.73 -18.90
N TYR A 21 -6.40 7.46 -18.76
CA TYR A 21 -5.10 7.04 -18.21
C TYR A 21 -4.15 6.45 -19.25
N ASP A 22 -4.43 6.54 -20.55
CA ASP A 22 -3.59 5.95 -21.62
C ASP A 22 -2.18 6.56 -21.63
N ALA A 23 -2.10 7.89 -21.61
CA ALA A 23 -0.84 8.61 -21.78
C ALA A 23 -0.63 9.68 -20.70
N PRO A 24 0.65 9.91 -20.32
CA PRO A 24 0.98 10.99 -19.42
C PRO A 24 0.65 12.39 -19.92
N GLU A 25 0.22 13.25 -18.99
CA GLU A 25 -0.11 14.65 -19.28
C GLU A 25 1.10 15.58 -19.04
N THR A 26 1.38 16.46 -20.00
CA THR A 26 2.23 17.63 -19.76
C THR A 26 1.52 18.65 -18.87
N ALA A 27 2.28 19.57 -18.24
CA ALA A 27 1.69 20.64 -17.42
C ALA A 27 0.67 21.52 -18.17
N ASP A 28 0.89 21.76 -19.47
CA ASP A 28 -0.05 22.49 -20.33
C ASP A 28 -1.35 21.69 -20.53
N GLN A 29 -1.25 20.37 -20.72
CA GLN A 29 -2.41 19.48 -20.81
C GLN A 29 -3.18 19.44 -19.49
N VAL A 30 -2.51 19.28 -18.35
CA VAL A 30 -3.15 19.33 -17.03
C VAL A 30 -3.95 20.62 -16.85
N SER A 31 -3.34 21.76 -17.17
CA SER A 31 -4.01 23.08 -17.07
C SER A 31 -5.21 23.18 -18.00
N MET A 32 -5.12 22.60 -19.20
CA MET A 32 -6.21 22.57 -20.16
C MET A 32 -7.36 21.66 -19.68
N SER A 33 -7.05 20.46 -19.17
CA SER A 33 -8.00 19.51 -18.60
C SER A 33 -8.73 20.13 -17.40
N GLU A 34 -8.04 20.87 -16.53
CA GLU A 34 -8.64 21.64 -15.43
C GLU A 34 -9.61 22.74 -15.89
N MET A 35 -9.48 23.25 -17.13
CA MET A 35 -10.41 24.25 -17.69
C MET A 35 -11.66 23.64 -18.32
N TYR A 36 -11.55 22.44 -18.91
CA TYR A 36 -12.61 21.84 -19.72
C TYR A 36 -13.33 20.67 -19.04
N GLU A 37 -12.68 19.98 -18.11
CA GLU A 37 -13.23 18.83 -17.41
C GLU A 37 -13.62 19.19 -15.99
N LYS A 38 -14.91 19.05 -15.67
CA LYS A 38 -15.48 19.46 -14.38
C LYS A 38 -14.82 18.77 -13.18
N TRP A 39 -14.50 17.48 -13.32
CA TRP A 39 -13.90 16.70 -12.25
C TRP A 39 -12.44 17.10 -12.01
N ARG A 40 -11.67 17.41 -13.06
CA ARG A 40 -10.31 17.97 -12.96
C ARG A 40 -10.33 19.34 -12.29
N ALA A 41 -11.24 20.22 -12.71
CA ALA A 41 -11.44 21.53 -12.10
C ALA A 41 -11.73 21.41 -10.60
N LEU A 42 -12.68 20.56 -10.23
CA LEU A 42 -13.05 20.30 -8.83
C LEU A 42 -11.88 19.74 -8.02
N MET A 43 -11.11 18.82 -8.60
CA MET A 43 -9.92 18.26 -7.96
C MET A 43 -8.89 19.35 -7.65
N ASN A 44 -8.58 20.21 -8.62
CA ASN A 44 -7.64 21.32 -8.43
C ASN A 44 -8.17 22.35 -7.41
N GLU A 45 -9.42 22.81 -7.56
CA GLU A 45 -10.06 23.77 -6.63
C GLU A 45 -10.07 23.24 -5.18
N THR A 46 -10.26 21.94 -4.99
CA THR A 46 -10.19 21.29 -3.67
C THR A 46 -8.80 21.43 -3.06
N TRP A 47 -7.75 21.17 -3.84
CA TRP A 47 -6.38 21.34 -3.37
C TRP A 47 -6.05 22.81 -3.07
N GLU A 48 -6.44 23.75 -3.93
CA GLU A 48 -6.24 25.18 -3.71
C GLU A 48 -6.90 25.65 -2.40
N ALA A 49 -8.12 25.19 -2.13
CA ALA A 49 -8.84 25.51 -0.89
C ALA A 49 -8.12 24.93 0.35
N LEU A 50 -7.54 23.73 0.25
CA LEU A 50 -6.80 23.09 1.34
C LEU A 50 -5.49 23.79 1.65
N VAL A 51 -4.78 24.25 0.63
CA VAL A 51 -3.51 24.98 0.78
C VAL A 51 -3.65 26.22 1.67
N GLY A 52 -4.82 26.88 1.63
CA GLY A 52 -5.12 28.02 2.50
C GLY A 52 -5.45 27.66 3.95
N ASN A 53 -5.61 26.37 4.28
CA ASN A 53 -6.11 25.92 5.57
C ASN A 53 -4.99 25.47 6.53
N ALA A 54 -4.57 26.38 7.40
CA ALA A 54 -3.51 26.14 8.38
C ALA A 54 -3.91 25.23 9.57
N LEU A 55 -5.17 24.80 9.66
CA LEU A 55 -5.69 24.02 10.80
C LEU A 55 -5.75 22.51 10.53
N VAL A 56 -5.66 22.10 9.27
CA VAL A 56 -5.74 20.69 8.88
C VAL A 56 -4.46 19.98 9.31
N ARG A 57 -4.62 18.83 9.96
CA ARG A 57 -3.51 17.98 10.41
C ARG A 57 -3.65 16.54 9.95
N GLU A 58 -4.83 16.15 9.49
CA GLU A 58 -5.14 14.82 9.01
C GLU A 58 -5.80 14.92 7.63
N LEU A 59 -5.20 14.22 6.67
CA LEU A 59 -5.68 14.12 5.29
C LEU A 59 -6.19 12.69 5.05
N ILE A 60 -7.43 12.57 4.58
CA ILE A 60 -8.03 11.30 4.19
C ILE A 60 -8.42 11.40 2.71
N LEU A 61 -7.84 10.55 1.89
CA LEU A 61 -8.13 10.42 0.46
C LEU A 61 -8.63 9.00 0.26
N ASP A 62 -9.96 8.82 0.28
CA ASP A 62 -10.57 7.50 0.14
C ASP A 62 -10.48 7.00 -1.31
N GLU A 63 -10.37 7.91 -2.28
CA GLU A 63 -10.24 7.60 -3.71
C GLU A 63 -9.35 8.69 -4.33
N LEU A 64 -8.04 8.49 -4.34
CA LEU A 64 -7.09 9.39 -5.01
C LEU A 64 -6.97 9.00 -6.49
N PRO A 65 -7.43 9.83 -7.44
CA PRO A 65 -7.19 9.59 -8.86
C PRO A 65 -5.70 9.67 -9.16
N THR A 66 -5.20 8.82 -10.06
CA THR A 66 -3.79 8.85 -10.48
C THR A 66 -3.57 9.90 -11.58
N LYS A 67 -3.95 11.14 -11.27
CA LYS A 67 -3.96 12.29 -12.18
C LYS A 67 -3.38 13.53 -11.51
N TRP A 68 -2.57 14.28 -12.24
CA TRP A 68 -1.87 15.46 -11.71
C TRP A 68 -2.78 16.65 -11.52
N THR A 69 -2.40 17.63 -10.71
CA THR A 69 -3.07 18.94 -10.71
C THR A 69 -2.03 20.02 -10.73
N SER A 70 -2.35 21.17 -11.31
CA SER A 70 -1.43 22.32 -11.35
C SER A 70 -1.04 22.77 -9.93
N THR A 71 -1.94 22.62 -8.95
CA THR A 71 -1.68 22.91 -7.53
C THR A 71 -0.50 22.10 -6.96
N TYR A 72 -0.29 20.87 -7.42
CA TYR A 72 0.77 20.00 -6.91
C TYR A 72 2.18 20.58 -7.09
N TYR A 73 2.39 21.47 -8.05
CA TYR A 73 3.70 22.08 -8.31
C TYR A 73 3.95 23.35 -7.49
N THR A 74 3.03 23.74 -6.62
CA THR A 74 3.13 25.01 -5.88
C THR A 74 3.85 24.84 -4.54
N ASP A 75 4.67 25.82 -4.16
CA ASP A 75 5.30 25.88 -2.84
C ASP A 75 4.27 25.91 -1.70
N ALA A 76 3.08 26.44 -1.97
CA ALA A 76 2.00 26.50 -1.01
C ALA A 76 1.44 25.10 -0.72
N PHE A 77 1.30 24.25 -1.73
CA PHE A 77 0.96 22.85 -1.58
C PHE A 77 2.01 22.06 -0.79
N HIS A 78 3.29 22.19 -1.12
CA HIS A 78 4.35 21.52 -0.37
C HIS A 78 4.37 21.94 1.12
N ARG A 79 4.14 23.23 1.41
CA ARG A 79 4.00 23.71 2.80
C ARG A 79 2.78 23.13 3.51
N PHE A 80 1.67 22.97 2.79
CA PHE A 80 0.49 22.29 3.31
C PHE A 80 0.81 20.83 3.66
N LEU A 81 1.47 20.07 2.79
CA LEU A 81 1.83 18.68 3.07
C LEU A 81 2.71 18.55 4.32
N ASN A 82 3.67 19.46 4.51
CA ASN A 82 4.58 19.43 5.65
C ASN A 82 3.88 19.64 7.01
N GLN A 83 2.69 20.25 7.02
CA GLN A 83 1.95 20.48 8.26
C GLN A 83 1.16 19.26 8.73
N LEU A 84 0.98 18.25 7.87
CA LEU A 84 0.17 17.07 8.16
C LEU A 84 0.89 16.15 9.13
N GLU A 85 0.12 15.61 10.08
CA GLU A 85 0.61 14.65 11.08
C GLU A 85 0.08 13.23 10.80
N SER A 86 -0.97 13.11 9.99
CA SER A 86 -1.61 11.84 9.64
C SER A 86 -2.15 11.88 8.21
N ALA A 87 -1.97 10.78 7.47
CA ALA A 87 -2.51 10.61 6.14
C ALA A 87 -3.06 9.20 5.95
N THR A 88 -4.28 9.11 5.42
CA THR A 88 -4.85 7.88 4.85
C THR A 88 -5.03 8.13 3.37
N ILE A 89 -4.38 7.34 2.54
CA ILE A 89 -4.39 7.48 1.09
C ILE A 89 -4.76 6.13 0.49
N HIS A 90 -5.90 6.07 -0.16
CA HIS A 90 -6.29 4.98 -1.02
C HIS A 90 -6.15 5.45 -2.47
N ILE A 91 -5.13 4.92 -3.15
CA ILE A 91 -4.90 5.14 -4.57
C ILE A 91 -5.98 4.38 -5.33
N SER A 92 -6.81 5.15 -6.04
CA SER A 92 -7.89 4.60 -6.83
C SER A 92 -7.32 3.83 -8.02
N GLY A 93 -7.92 2.68 -8.25
CA GLY A 93 -7.82 1.91 -9.49
C GLY A 93 -9.22 1.76 -10.07
N ILE A 94 -9.32 1.40 -11.35
CA ILE A 94 -10.62 1.29 -12.00
C ILE A 94 -11.00 -0.18 -12.05
N PRO A 95 -12.15 -0.57 -11.47
CA PRO A 95 -12.51 -1.97 -11.29
C PRO A 95 -13.12 -2.56 -12.57
N TYR A 96 -12.39 -2.52 -13.69
CA TYR A 96 -12.73 -3.40 -14.80
C TYR A 96 -12.39 -4.83 -14.43
N THR A 97 -13.27 -5.74 -14.82
CA THR A 97 -13.13 -7.16 -14.55
C THR A 97 -12.00 -7.81 -15.35
N GLU A 98 -11.57 -7.20 -16.45
CA GLU A 98 -10.62 -7.79 -17.39
C GLU A 98 -9.29 -7.04 -17.49
N TRP A 99 -9.22 -5.76 -17.10
CA TRP A 99 -8.00 -4.95 -17.21
C TRP A 99 -7.89 -3.98 -16.05
N ARG A 100 -6.67 -3.69 -15.60
CA ARG A 100 -6.37 -2.80 -14.48
C ARG A 100 -5.60 -1.57 -14.96
N ILE A 101 -5.68 -0.46 -14.24
CA ILE A 101 -5.01 0.78 -14.68
C ILE A 101 -3.50 0.74 -14.41
N ASN A 102 -3.01 -0.20 -13.61
CA ASN A 102 -1.59 -0.46 -13.42
C ASN A 102 -0.84 -0.86 -14.71
N ILE A 103 -1.54 -1.23 -15.79
CA ILE A 103 -0.89 -1.49 -17.08
C ILE A 103 -0.62 -0.22 -17.90
N THR A 104 -1.20 0.93 -17.50
CA THR A 104 -1.08 2.18 -18.26
C THR A 104 0.15 3.01 -17.86
N ASP A 105 0.64 3.82 -18.80
CA ASP A 105 1.84 4.63 -18.60
C ASP A 105 1.58 5.84 -17.68
N GLU A 106 0.40 6.46 -17.75
CA GLU A 106 0.03 7.57 -16.84
C GLU A 106 0.02 7.11 -15.37
N HIS A 107 -0.53 5.92 -15.10
CA HIS A 107 -0.57 5.40 -13.74
C HIS A 107 0.84 5.20 -13.18
N GLU A 108 1.75 4.68 -14.00
CA GLU A 108 3.17 4.53 -13.66
C GLU A 108 3.84 5.87 -13.36
N GLU A 109 3.64 6.85 -14.24
CA GLU A 109 4.23 8.18 -14.08
C GLU A 109 3.71 8.89 -12.83
N PHE A 110 2.41 8.79 -12.55
CA PHE A 110 1.81 9.33 -11.34
C PHE A 110 2.42 8.72 -10.07
N LEU A 111 2.55 7.39 -10.01
CA LEU A 111 3.08 6.70 -8.83
C LEU A 111 4.56 7.02 -8.59
N ASN A 112 5.35 7.06 -9.66
CA ASN A 112 6.77 7.46 -9.60
C ASN A 112 6.91 8.90 -9.08
N TRP A 113 5.99 9.80 -9.48
CA TRP A 113 5.95 11.16 -8.98
C TRP A 113 5.48 11.25 -7.52
N LEU A 114 4.53 10.41 -7.08
CA LEU A 114 3.90 10.49 -5.75
C LEU A 114 4.93 10.48 -4.60
N GLY A 115 5.99 9.68 -4.73
CA GLY A 115 7.09 9.69 -3.77
C GLY A 115 7.82 11.04 -3.68
N ALA A 116 8.14 11.64 -4.83
CA ALA A 116 8.94 12.86 -4.92
C ALA A 116 8.14 14.15 -4.72
N GLY A 117 6.89 14.20 -5.19
CA GLY A 117 6.02 15.38 -5.14
C GLY A 117 5.06 15.41 -3.96
N PHE A 118 4.83 14.27 -3.30
CA PHE A 118 3.91 14.17 -2.17
C PHE A 118 4.66 13.80 -0.88
N PHE A 119 5.16 12.56 -0.77
CA PHE A 119 5.71 12.06 0.48
C PHE A 119 7.03 12.71 0.91
N ARG A 120 7.86 13.17 -0.04
CA ARG A 120 9.07 13.95 0.25
C ARG A 120 8.77 15.25 1.03
N HIS A 121 7.57 15.81 0.88
CA HIS A 121 7.20 17.08 1.51
C HIS A 121 6.44 16.89 2.84
N MET A 122 6.33 15.65 3.33
CA MET A 122 5.56 15.29 4.52
C MET A 122 6.46 15.00 5.73
N ASP A 123 7.43 15.86 6.02
CA ASP A 123 8.44 15.60 7.06
C ASP A 123 7.85 15.46 8.47
N GLY A 124 6.74 16.16 8.74
CA GLY A 124 6.01 16.11 10.02
C GLY A 124 5.04 14.92 10.16
N LEU A 125 4.88 14.09 9.12
CA LEU A 125 3.88 13.03 9.11
C LEU A 125 4.27 11.91 10.06
N LYS A 126 3.39 11.63 11.03
CA LYS A 126 3.59 10.58 12.02
C LYS A 126 2.87 9.31 11.66
N HIS A 127 1.69 9.40 11.01
CA HIS A 127 0.85 8.24 10.70
C HIS A 127 0.59 8.17 9.20
N LEU A 128 0.86 7.01 8.61
CA LEU A 128 0.51 6.73 7.21
C LEU A 128 -0.28 5.44 7.11
N HIS A 129 -1.40 5.50 6.41
CA HIS A 129 -2.10 4.35 5.86
C HIS A 129 -2.14 4.50 4.35
N LEU A 130 -1.47 3.59 3.64
CA LEU A 130 -1.47 3.52 2.19
C LEU A 130 -2.22 2.27 1.76
N ARG A 131 -3.19 2.45 0.86
CA ARG A 131 -3.95 1.39 0.20
C ARG A 131 -3.91 1.65 -1.31
N ALA A 132 -3.91 0.60 -2.12
CA ALA A 132 -4.09 0.74 -3.55
C ALA A 132 -5.07 -0.32 -4.06
N THR A 133 -5.98 0.08 -4.94
CA THR A 133 -6.89 -0.87 -5.60
C THR A 133 -6.11 -1.87 -6.46
N ASP A 134 -5.10 -1.38 -7.18
CA ASP A 134 -4.13 -2.19 -7.90
C ASP A 134 -2.84 -2.27 -7.05
N PRO A 135 -2.39 -3.48 -6.64
CA PRO A 135 -1.33 -3.60 -5.65
C PRO A 135 0.00 -2.95 -6.07
N LEU A 136 0.58 -2.20 -5.13
CA LEU A 136 1.89 -1.55 -5.31
C LEU A 136 3.03 -2.40 -4.76
N GLY A 137 4.20 -2.25 -5.38
CA GLY A 137 5.46 -2.88 -5.04
C GLY A 137 6.01 -3.76 -6.16
N LEU A 138 7.23 -4.26 -5.98
CA LEU A 138 7.95 -5.17 -6.88
C LEU A 138 8.36 -4.52 -8.21
N ALA A 139 8.65 -3.22 -8.23
CA ALA A 139 9.02 -2.49 -9.46
C ALA A 139 10.23 -3.06 -10.24
N ASN A 140 11.10 -3.83 -9.58
CA ASN A 140 12.22 -4.50 -10.23
C ASN A 140 11.81 -5.77 -11.00
N GLU A 141 10.56 -6.20 -10.89
CA GLU A 141 9.98 -7.25 -11.71
C GLU A 141 9.49 -6.70 -13.08
N CYS A 142 8.87 -7.52 -13.90
CA CYS A 142 8.34 -7.13 -15.21
C CYS A 142 7.13 -6.18 -15.07
N ARG A 143 6.72 -5.47 -16.14
CA ARG A 143 5.36 -4.88 -16.13
C ARG A 143 4.33 -5.96 -15.75
N PRO A 144 3.32 -5.63 -14.91
CA PRO A 144 2.81 -4.29 -14.59
C PRO A 144 3.12 -3.81 -13.16
N TYR A 145 4.11 -4.40 -12.47
CA TYR A 145 4.48 -3.99 -11.11
C TYR A 145 4.94 -2.53 -11.05
N LYS A 146 4.53 -1.80 -10.00
CA LYS A 146 4.81 -0.36 -9.80
C LYS A 146 5.49 -0.14 -8.46
N GLU A 147 6.40 0.83 -8.40
CA GLU A 147 7.18 1.07 -7.17
C GLU A 147 6.27 1.49 -6.02
N LEU A 148 6.53 0.94 -4.83
CA LEU A 148 5.94 1.47 -3.63
C LEU A 148 6.53 2.88 -3.41
N PRO A 149 5.72 3.95 -3.30
CA PRO A 149 6.19 5.34 -3.27
C PRO A 149 6.86 5.75 -1.94
N LEU A 150 7.55 4.83 -1.28
CA LEU A 150 8.19 4.98 0.03
C LEU A 150 9.71 4.94 -0.09
N SER A 151 10.29 6.04 -0.56
CA SER A 151 11.75 6.22 -0.58
C SER A 151 12.31 6.29 0.85
N PRO A 152 13.48 5.69 1.15
CA PRO A 152 14.07 5.69 2.49
C PRO A 152 14.26 7.08 3.12
N GLU A 153 14.43 8.13 2.32
CA GLU A 153 14.63 9.50 2.82
C GLU A 153 13.32 10.27 3.07
N ASN A 154 12.17 9.71 2.68
CA ASN A 154 10.87 10.33 2.88
C ASN A 154 10.30 9.98 4.27
N LEU A 155 9.41 10.84 4.79
CA LEU A 155 8.62 10.60 6.01
C LEU A 155 9.47 10.34 7.29
N PRO A 156 10.47 11.16 7.61
CA PRO A 156 11.40 10.93 8.72
C PRO A 156 10.76 10.82 10.12
N ALA A 157 9.55 11.37 10.31
CA ALA A 157 8.82 11.32 11.57
C ALA A 157 7.83 10.15 11.69
N LEU A 158 7.79 9.25 10.69
CA LEU A 158 6.78 8.19 10.60
C LEU A 158 6.93 7.17 11.74
N GLN A 159 5.82 6.90 12.44
CA GLN A 159 5.76 5.98 13.58
C GLN A 159 4.88 4.76 13.27
N PRO A 160 3.58 4.90 12.96
CA PRO A 160 2.83 3.82 12.33
C PRO A 160 2.82 3.91 10.81
N LEU A 161 3.16 2.80 10.18
CA LEU A 161 2.90 2.51 8.78
C LEU A 161 1.85 1.40 8.69
N THR A 162 0.77 1.66 7.95
CA THR A 162 -0.20 0.66 7.51
C THR A 162 -0.14 0.56 6.00
N LEU A 163 0.15 -0.64 5.50
CA LEU A 163 0.00 -0.99 4.10
C LEU A 163 -1.21 -1.90 3.97
N GLU A 164 -2.03 -1.62 2.96
CA GLU A 164 -3.20 -2.42 2.64
C GLU A 164 -3.24 -2.75 1.15
N GLU A 165 -3.48 -4.02 0.81
CA GLU A 165 -3.54 -4.51 -0.59
C GLU A 165 -2.26 -4.18 -1.39
N CYS A 166 -1.09 -4.23 -0.75
CA CYS A 166 0.22 -3.97 -1.37
C CYS A 166 1.13 -5.19 -1.28
N PHE A 167 2.12 -5.27 -2.17
CA PHE A 167 3.23 -6.22 -2.04
C PHE A 167 4.22 -5.78 -0.96
N VAL A 168 4.69 -6.73 -0.16
CA VAL A 168 5.99 -6.58 0.51
C VAL A 168 7.08 -6.80 -0.53
N SER A 169 7.95 -5.82 -0.66
CA SER A 169 8.86 -5.73 -1.79
C SER A 169 10.28 -5.36 -1.35
N PRO A 170 11.29 -5.62 -2.21
CA PRO A 170 12.67 -5.26 -1.92
C PRO A 170 12.87 -3.78 -1.59
N GLU A 171 12.06 -2.88 -2.16
CA GLU A 171 12.10 -1.43 -1.89
C GLU A 171 11.51 -1.02 -0.53
N LEU A 172 10.60 -1.80 0.05
CA LEU A 172 10.08 -1.53 1.39
C LEU A 172 11.12 -1.81 2.49
N ILE A 173 12.02 -2.76 2.26
CA ILE A 173 13.07 -3.14 3.21
C ILE A 173 14.02 -1.98 3.56
N PRO A 174 14.66 -1.27 2.60
CA PRO A 174 15.53 -0.13 2.92
C PRO A 174 14.76 1.00 3.58
N PHE A 175 13.48 1.20 3.24
CA PHE A 175 12.62 2.17 3.93
C PHE A 175 12.48 1.82 5.41
N ILE A 176 12.11 0.57 5.74
CA ILE A 176 11.98 0.11 7.13
C ILE A 176 13.32 0.18 7.86
N LYS A 177 14.42 -0.22 7.20
CA LYS A 177 15.79 -0.15 7.78
C LYS A 177 16.16 1.28 8.14
N ARG A 178 15.88 2.25 7.27
CA ARG A 178 16.15 3.67 7.50
C ARG A 178 15.31 4.25 8.64
N HIS A 179 14.08 3.76 8.80
CA HIS A 179 13.13 4.16 9.83
C HIS A 179 13.16 3.27 11.09
N ALA A 180 14.12 2.35 11.21
CA ALA A 180 14.11 1.31 12.23
C ALA A 180 13.98 1.85 13.66
N GLN A 181 14.52 3.03 13.97
CA GLN A 181 14.47 3.61 15.32
C GLN A 181 13.21 4.42 15.60
N VAL A 182 12.55 4.93 14.56
CA VAL A 182 11.36 5.79 14.68
C VAL A 182 10.06 5.02 14.48
N LEU A 183 10.05 4.05 13.55
CA LEU A 183 8.87 3.23 13.25
C LEU A 183 8.52 2.34 14.46
N LYS A 184 7.33 2.55 15.02
CA LYS A 184 6.82 1.85 16.22
C LYS A 184 5.76 0.82 15.89
N SER A 185 5.10 0.93 14.75
CA SER A 185 4.04 0.03 14.31
C SER A 185 4.13 -0.24 12.82
N LEU A 186 4.07 -1.51 12.43
CA LEU A 186 3.90 -1.95 11.05
C LEU A 186 2.65 -2.80 10.94
N ARG A 187 1.73 -2.42 10.07
CA ARG A 187 0.48 -3.16 9.82
C ARG A 187 0.44 -3.53 8.34
N LEU A 188 0.30 -4.82 8.07
CA LEU A 188 0.26 -5.41 6.73
C LEU A 188 -1.11 -6.07 6.58
N ASN A 189 -2.06 -5.34 6.00
CA ASN A 189 -3.43 -5.80 5.82
C ASN A 189 -3.62 -6.23 4.37
N GLU A 190 -4.09 -7.45 4.13
CA GLU A 190 -4.22 -7.98 2.79
C GLU A 190 -2.93 -7.85 1.94
N CYS A 191 -1.74 -7.85 2.56
CA CYS A 191 -0.49 -7.75 1.81
C CYS A 191 -0.04 -9.10 1.25
N PHE A 192 0.85 -9.06 0.25
CA PHE A 192 1.31 -10.24 -0.48
C PHE A 192 2.83 -10.20 -0.65
N CYS A 193 3.49 -11.34 -0.86
CA CYS A 193 4.86 -11.35 -1.39
C CYS A 193 4.86 -11.71 -2.88
N GLY A 194 5.88 -11.28 -3.61
CA GLY A 194 6.10 -11.64 -5.01
C GLY A 194 6.90 -12.93 -5.18
N GLU A 195 7.40 -13.16 -6.40
CA GLU A 195 8.19 -14.35 -6.68
C GLU A 195 9.62 -14.29 -6.12
N ASN A 196 10.21 -13.10 -6.17
CA ASN A 196 11.62 -12.88 -5.90
C ASN A 196 11.95 -12.58 -4.43
N LEU A 197 10.94 -12.42 -3.57
CA LEU A 197 11.09 -12.13 -2.16
C LEU A 197 10.09 -12.97 -1.36
N SER A 198 10.58 -13.93 -0.59
CA SER A 198 9.72 -14.69 0.32
C SER A 198 9.33 -13.86 1.55
N TRP A 199 8.23 -14.22 2.20
CA TRP A 199 7.87 -13.63 3.50
C TRP A 199 8.94 -13.89 4.57
N ALA A 200 9.53 -15.09 4.59
CA ALA A 200 10.64 -15.41 5.48
C ALA A 200 11.81 -14.45 5.31
N GLU A 201 12.23 -14.21 4.06
CA GLU A 201 13.31 -13.28 3.74
C GLU A 201 12.95 -11.84 4.12
N PHE A 202 11.74 -11.38 3.80
CA PHE A 202 11.27 -10.05 4.22
C PHE A 202 11.34 -9.87 5.74
N PHE A 203 10.77 -10.81 6.51
CA PHE A 203 10.75 -10.72 7.97
C PHE A 203 12.15 -10.80 8.58
N ASP A 204 13.03 -11.66 8.05
CA ASP A 204 14.41 -11.76 8.52
C ASP A 204 15.19 -10.47 8.24
N GLN A 205 15.06 -9.89 7.04
CA GLN A 205 15.73 -8.62 6.72
C GLN A 205 15.20 -7.45 7.56
N VAL A 206 13.91 -7.43 7.90
CA VAL A 206 13.35 -6.47 8.85
C VAL A 206 13.88 -6.73 10.26
N HIS A 207 13.94 -7.99 10.69
CA HIS A 207 14.48 -8.35 12.02
C HIS A 207 15.96 -7.96 12.16
N GLU A 208 16.78 -8.18 11.14
CA GLU A 208 18.21 -7.80 11.11
C GLU A 208 18.43 -6.29 11.31
N ALA A 209 17.47 -5.47 10.88
CA ALA A 209 17.49 -4.02 11.11
C ALA A 209 17.32 -3.62 12.58
N MET A 210 16.95 -4.58 13.45
CA MET A 210 16.65 -4.39 14.87
C MET A 210 15.70 -3.21 15.11
N PRO A 211 14.51 -3.20 14.48
CA PRO A 211 13.62 -2.08 14.55
C PRO A 211 13.01 -1.94 15.95
N SER A 212 12.71 -0.72 16.33
CA SER A 212 12.02 -0.32 17.55
C SER A 212 10.51 -0.58 17.49
N LEU A 213 10.07 -1.49 16.62
CA LEU A 213 8.66 -1.87 16.48
C LEU A 213 8.15 -2.42 17.80
N THR A 214 7.04 -1.87 18.28
CA THR A 214 6.28 -2.35 19.44
C THR A 214 4.98 -3.04 19.01
N GLU A 215 4.61 -2.87 17.74
CA GLU A 215 3.47 -3.52 17.12
C GLU A 215 3.84 -3.98 15.70
N LEU A 216 3.53 -5.23 15.41
CA LEU A 216 3.50 -5.80 14.08
C LEU A 216 2.19 -6.57 13.97
N ILE A 217 1.40 -6.26 12.93
CA ILE A 217 0.12 -6.91 12.67
C ILE A 217 0.12 -7.34 11.21
N TYR A 218 -0.12 -8.63 10.98
CA TYR A 218 -0.48 -9.17 9.69
C TYR A 218 -1.94 -9.60 9.72
N ARG A 219 -2.71 -9.22 8.69
CA ARG A 219 -4.11 -9.61 8.51
C ARG A 219 -4.35 -9.94 7.05
N HIS A 220 -5.22 -10.90 6.82
CA HIS A 220 -5.68 -11.28 5.50
C HIS A 220 -7.13 -11.79 5.63
N LYS A 221 -7.90 -11.64 4.56
CA LYS A 221 -9.26 -12.18 4.41
C LYS A 221 -9.18 -13.41 3.51
N ALA A 222 -10.13 -14.32 3.68
CA ALA A 222 -10.39 -15.33 2.66
C ALA A 222 -10.91 -14.63 1.38
N PRO A 223 -10.64 -15.15 0.18
CA PRO A 223 -9.91 -16.40 -0.12
C PRO A 223 -8.39 -16.31 0.08
N PHE A 224 -7.74 -17.45 0.35
CA PHE A 224 -6.28 -17.54 0.52
C PHE A 224 -5.55 -17.87 -0.79
N THR A 225 -6.23 -18.52 -1.74
CA THR A 225 -5.65 -18.98 -3.02
C THR A 225 -6.58 -18.67 -4.19
N ARG A 226 -6.05 -18.77 -5.42
CA ARG A 226 -6.80 -18.49 -6.65
C ARG A 226 -8.01 -19.41 -6.80
N GLU A 227 -7.85 -20.69 -6.48
CA GLU A 227 -8.92 -21.67 -6.60
C GLU A 227 -10.07 -21.43 -5.61
N GLU A 228 -9.78 -20.86 -4.43
CA GLU A 228 -10.82 -20.44 -3.49
C GLU A 228 -11.58 -19.19 -3.98
N GLU A 229 -10.96 -18.36 -4.81
CA GLU A 229 -11.56 -17.17 -5.42
C GLU A 229 -12.44 -17.54 -6.62
N GLU A 230 -11.98 -18.47 -7.46
CA GLU A 230 -12.61 -18.83 -8.72
C GLU A 230 -13.67 -19.95 -8.59
N ASP A 231 -13.51 -20.90 -7.66
CA ASP A 231 -14.31 -22.13 -7.65
C ASP A 231 -14.74 -22.61 -6.24
N MET A 232 -16.07 -22.63 -6.00
CA MET A 232 -16.65 -23.19 -4.77
C MET A 232 -16.32 -24.68 -4.53
N TRP A 233 -15.87 -25.42 -5.56
CA TRP A 233 -15.56 -26.84 -5.50
C TRP A 233 -14.31 -27.17 -4.66
N TRP A 234 -13.43 -26.18 -4.43
CA TRP A 234 -12.22 -26.36 -3.61
C TRP A 234 -12.45 -26.10 -2.12
N ALA A 235 -13.62 -25.56 -1.73
CA ALA A 235 -13.96 -25.33 -0.33
C ALA A 235 -14.00 -26.63 0.51
N GLU A 236 -14.15 -27.79 -0.15
CA GLU A 236 -14.14 -29.12 0.47
C GLU A 236 -12.80 -29.87 0.27
N GLU A 237 -11.77 -29.22 -0.28
CA GLU A 237 -10.46 -29.87 -0.46
C GLU A 237 -9.87 -30.24 0.92
N PRO A 238 -9.55 -31.54 1.17
CA PRO A 238 -9.17 -31.98 2.50
C PRO A 238 -7.92 -31.31 3.07
N ALA A 239 -6.97 -30.86 2.25
CA ALA A 239 -5.77 -30.17 2.72
C ALA A 239 -6.06 -28.73 3.15
N LEU A 240 -6.89 -28.00 2.41
CA LEU A 240 -7.38 -26.67 2.77
C LEU A 240 -8.19 -26.71 4.07
N LEU A 241 -9.09 -27.69 4.23
CA LEU A 241 -9.82 -27.89 5.49
C LEU A 241 -8.88 -28.14 6.67
N ARG A 242 -7.80 -28.91 6.48
CA ARG A 242 -6.78 -29.13 7.51
C ARG A 242 -6.06 -27.83 7.89
N VAL A 243 -5.71 -26.99 6.92
CA VAL A 243 -5.08 -25.70 7.19
C VAL A 243 -6.01 -24.76 7.92
N ARG A 244 -7.27 -24.64 7.49
CA ARG A 244 -8.29 -23.84 8.20
C ARG A 244 -8.47 -24.32 9.64
N GLN A 245 -8.58 -25.63 9.86
CA GLN A 245 -8.64 -26.19 11.22
C GLN A 245 -7.40 -25.87 12.06
N ARG A 246 -6.21 -25.88 11.47
CA ARG A 246 -4.97 -25.49 12.17
C ARG A 246 -4.95 -24.00 12.52
N LEU A 247 -5.38 -23.13 11.62
CA LEU A 247 -5.49 -21.69 11.85
C LEU A 247 -6.56 -21.36 12.91
N GLU A 248 -7.68 -22.08 12.90
CA GLU A 248 -8.73 -21.95 13.94
C GLU A 248 -8.26 -22.45 15.30
N ALA A 249 -7.51 -23.55 15.34
CA ALA A 249 -6.99 -24.14 16.58
C ALA A 249 -5.84 -23.32 17.19
N ASP A 250 -5.04 -22.64 16.36
CA ASP A 250 -3.93 -21.80 16.80
C ASP A 250 -3.97 -20.42 16.10
N PRO A 251 -4.52 -19.40 16.78
CA PRO A 251 -4.64 -18.05 16.22
C PRO A 251 -3.31 -17.32 16.07
N THR A 252 -2.19 -17.94 16.45
CA THR A 252 -0.84 -17.39 16.23
C THR A 252 -0.24 -17.81 14.89
N LEU A 253 -0.81 -18.82 14.25
CA LEU A 253 -0.45 -19.24 12.90
C LEU A 253 -1.02 -18.28 11.87
N ASN A 254 -0.25 -18.03 10.82
CA ASN A 254 -0.65 -17.21 9.69
C ASN A 254 -0.42 -17.99 8.40
N LEU A 255 -1.35 -17.83 7.46
CA LEU A 255 -1.13 -18.18 6.06
C LEU A 255 -0.68 -16.91 5.34
N PHE A 256 0.58 -16.87 4.95
CA PHE A 256 1.17 -15.74 4.26
C PHE A 256 0.91 -15.86 2.76
N ARG A 257 0.20 -14.89 2.18
CA ARG A 257 -0.20 -14.96 0.77
C ARG A 257 0.95 -14.55 -0.15
N ARG A 258 1.05 -15.27 -1.25
CA ARG A 258 1.89 -14.93 -2.38
C ARG A 258 0.98 -14.70 -3.58
N GLY A 259 1.32 -13.68 -4.36
CA GLY A 259 0.57 -13.33 -5.55
C GLY A 259 1.46 -12.76 -6.63
N TYR A 260 0.90 -12.65 -7.82
CA TYR A 260 1.53 -12.07 -8.99
C TYR A 260 0.48 -11.28 -9.78
N LEU A 261 0.95 -10.31 -10.55
CA LEU A 261 0.10 -9.59 -11.49
C LEU A 261 0.23 -10.24 -12.86
N ASP A 262 -0.90 -10.48 -13.52
CA ASP A 262 -0.91 -10.87 -14.92
C ASP A 262 -0.34 -9.75 -15.78
N ALA A 263 0.59 -10.07 -16.67
CA ALA A 263 1.38 -9.07 -17.40
C ALA A 263 0.57 -8.27 -18.43
N ASP A 264 -0.50 -8.87 -18.95
CA ASP A 264 -1.33 -8.26 -19.99
C ASP A 264 -2.46 -7.45 -19.35
N THR A 265 -3.13 -8.01 -18.34
CA THR A 265 -4.34 -7.43 -17.73
C THR A 265 -4.07 -6.64 -16.46
N GLY A 266 -2.95 -6.87 -15.78
CA GLY A 266 -2.63 -6.27 -14.49
C GLY A 266 -3.45 -6.81 -13.31
N VAL A 267 -4.26 -7.84 -13.53
CA VAL A 267 -5.08 -8.48 -12.49
C VAL A 267 -4.18 -9.26 -11.52
N LEU A 268 -4.46 -9.11 -10.22
CA LEU A 268 -3.81 -9.89 -9.17
C LEU A 268 -4.33 -11.33 -9.16
N PHE A 269 -3.41 -12.28 -9.20
CA PHE A 269 -3.66 -13.70 -8.97
C PHE A 269 -2.84 -14.19 -7.78
N PHE A 270 -3.31 -15.27 -7.15
CA PHE A 270 -2.58 -15.95 -6.09
C PHE A 270 -1.93 -17.23 -6.61
N ASP A 271 -0.92 -17.70 -5.87
CA ASP A 271 -0.35 -19.03 -6.11
C ASP A 271 -1.45 -20.10 -6.04
N ASP A 272 -1.24 -21.17 -6.81
CA ASP A 272 -2.08 -22.35 -6.76
C ASP A 272 -2.10 -22.96 -5.34
N LEU A 273 -3.24 -23.50 -4.94
CA LEU A 273 -3.49 -24.06 -3.60
C LEU A 273 -2.39 -25.04 -3.19
N GLY A 274 -1.96 -25.91 -4.09
CA GLY A 274 -0.91 -26.89 -3.81
C GLY A 274 0.41 -26.28 -3.35
N ASP A 275 0.81 -25.13 -3.90
CA ASP A 275 2.07 -24.48 -3.55
C ASP A 275 1.94 -23.64 -2.29
N ALA A 276 0.82 -22.92 -2.13
CA ALA A 276 0.50 -22.22 -0.89
C ALA A 276 0.50 -23.17 0.33
N LEU A 277 -0.10 -24.35 0.20
CA LEU A 277 -0.14 -25.35 1.27
C LEU A 277 1.24 -25.96 1.57
N LYS A 278 2.07 -26.21 0.55
CA LYS A 278 3.46 -26.68 0.76
C LYS A 278 4.27 -25.67 1.55
N LEU A 279 4.19 -24.38 1.21
CA LEU A 279 4.91 -23.31 1.91
C LEU A 279 4.44 -23.19 3.37
N PHE A 280 3.12 -23.27 3.60
CA PHE A 280 2.57 -23.29 4.95
C PHE A 280 3.08 -24.47 5.79
N ASP A 281 3.15 -25.67 5.21
CA ASP A 281 3.65 -26.86 5.90
C ASP A 281 5.16 -26.85 6.14
N LEU A 282 5.95 -26.24 5.25
CA LEU A 282 7.39 -26.00 5.48
C LEU A 282 7.59 -25.06 6.69
N GLY A 283 6.73 -24.05 6.83
CA GLY A 283 6.66 -23.17 7.99
C GLY A 283 7.84 -22.20 8.15
N ASP A 284 8.62 -21.97 7.08
CA ASP A 284 9.74 -21.02 7.10
C ASP A 284 9.25 -19.59 7.37
N ASP A 285 8.19 -19.16 6.67
CA ASP A 285 7.59 -17.82 6.84
C ASP A 285 7.09 -17.62 8.27
N GLN A 286 6.38 -18.61 8.82
CA GLN A 286 5.90 -18.57 10.20
C GLN A 286 7.06 -18.51 11.21
N ARG A 287 8.15 -19.25 10.99
CA ARG A 287 9.34 -19.19 11.87
C ARG A 287 9.98 -17.81 11.84
N ALA A 288 10.12 -17.19 10.66
CA ALA A 288 10.68 -15.84 10.51
C ALA A 288 9.78 -14.79 11.15
N TYR A 289 8.46 -14.87 10.93
CA TYR A 289 7.48 -14.01 11.58
C TYR A 289 7.54 -14.11 13.11
N VAL A 290 7.62 -15.33 13.66
CA VAL A 290 7.74 -15.55 15.11
C VAL A 290 9.05 -14.96 15.65
N ARG A 291 10.18 -15.06 14.93
CA ARG A 291 11.43 -14.39 15.32
C ARG A 291 11.25 -12.88 15.44
N LEU A 292 10.69 -12.25 14.40
CA LEU A 292 10.43 -10.81 14.38
C LEU A 292 9.45 -10.40 15.50
N MET A 293 8.36 -11.15 15.69
CA MET A 293 7.41 -10.94 16.78
C MET A 293 8.05 -11.08 18.16
N GLY A 294 9.03 -11.96 18.32
CA GLY A 294 9.84 -12.06 19.54
C GLY A 294 10.57 -10.76 19.87
N LEU A 295 11.17 -10.10 18.86
CA LEU A 295 11.76 -8.77 19.02
C LEU A 295 10.69 -7.72 19.37
N VAL A 296 9.58 -7.69 18.63
CA VAL A 296 8.47 -6.75 18.86
C VAL A 296 7.92 -6.85 20.28
N ASN A 297 7.75 -8.07 20.79
CA ASN A 297 7.25 -8.32 22.14
C ASN A 297 8.23 -7.84 23.23
N ARG A 298 9.54 -7.96 23.00
CA ARG A 298 10.57 -7.41 23.91
C ARG A 298 10.49 -5.88 23.94
N ASN A 299 10.51 -5.24 22.77
CA ASN A 299 10.40 -3.79 22.66
C ASN A 299 9.12 -3.25 23.34
N ARG A 300 7.99 -3.95 23.15
CA ARG A 300 6.71 -3.61 23.79
C ARG A 300 6.78 -3.71 25.32
N ALA A 301 7.50 -4.70 25.85
CA ALA A 301 7.67 -4.86 27.29
C ALA A 301 8.56 -3.75 27.87
N GLU A 302 9.67 -3.41 27.20
CA GLU A 302 10.58 -2.33 27.59
C GLU A 302 9.88 -0.97 27.59
N ALA A 303 9.14 -0.65 26.52
CA ALA A 303 8.38 0.59 26.45
C ALA A 303 7.39 0.75 27.62
N LYS A 304 6.76 -0.33 28.10
CA LYS A 304 5.85 -0.28 29.26
C LYS A 304 6.54 -0.02 30.60
N VAL A 305 7.84 -0.32 30.71
CA VAL A 305 8.64 -0.06 31.92
C VAL A 305 9.02 1.42 31.98
N ASP A 306 9.34 2.05 30.85
CA ASP A 306 9.74 3.46 30.78
C ASP A 306 8.61 4.46 31.12
N TYR A 307 7.35 4.03 31.09
CA TYR A 307 6.18 4.85 31.45
C TYR A 307 5.71 4.68 32.91
N ARG A 308 6.44 3.95 33.76
CA ARG A 308 6.16 3.79 35.20
C ARG A 308 7.16 4.56 36.06
#